data_AF-A0A927YID0-F1
#
_entry.id   AF-A0A927YID0-F1
#
_cell.length_a   1.000
_cell.length_b   1.000
_cell.length_c   1.000
_cell.angle_alpha   90.00
_cell.angle_beta   90.00
_cell.angle_gamma   90.00
#
_symmetry.space_group_name_H-M   'P 1'
#
loop_
_entity.id
_entity.type
_entity.pdbx_description
1 polymer ?
#
loop_
_entity_poly.entity_id
_entity_poly.type
_entity_poly.pdbx_seq_one_letter_code
_entity_poly.pdbx_strand_id
1 'polypeptide(L)' 'MNSELDAIMAFLDADTYEEKYNLLAAAHEFLSDHLINTLAASMDVVIPEGDLESRFEELKSCILTFKRFEVSRR' A
#
# COMPACT_ATOMS: atom_id res chain seq x y z
N MET A 1 16.37 -1.82 -14.12
CA MET A 1 14.94 -2.16 -14.01
C MET A 1 14.43 -1.43 -12.79
N ASN A 2 13.39 -0.61 -12.93
CA ASN A 2 12.91 0.24 -11.84
C ASN A 2 11.84 -0.53 -11.04
N SER A 3 12.28 -1.44 -10.16
CA SER A 3 11.41 -2.36 -9.41
C SER A 3 10.33 -1.64 -8.58
N GLU A 4 10.60 -0.41 -8.13
CA GLU A 4 9.63 0.43 -7.41
C GLU A 4 8.45 0.86 -8.29
N LEU A 5 8.71 1.27 -9.54
CA LEU A 5 7.65 1.67 -10.47
C LEU A 5 6.77 0.49 -10.84
N ASP A 6 7.37 -0.68 -11.07
CA ASP A 6 6.64 -1.90 -11.38
C ASP A 6 5.70 -2.29 -10.22
N ALA A 7 6.16 -2.13 -8.97
CA ALA A 7 5.33 -2.36 -7.78
C ALA A 7 4.18 -1.35 -7.65
N ILE A 8 4.44 -0.06 -7.91
CA ILE A 8 3.40 0.97 -7.92
C ILE A 8 2.35 0.65 -8.97
N MET A 9 2.75 0.35 -10.20
CA MET A 9 1.82 0.01 -11.29
C MET A 9 0.98 -1.21 -10.94
N ALA A 10 1.62 -2.29 -10.48
CA ALA A 10 0.91 -3.49 -10.05
C ALA A 10 -0.09 -3.20 -8.90
N PHE A 11 0.28 -2.34 -7.96
CA PHE A 11 -0.61 -1.94 -6.87
C PHE A 11 -1.81 -1.16 -7.39
N LEU A 12 -1.62 -0.24 -8.34
CA LEU A 12 -2.71 0.55 -8.93
C LEU A 12 -3.66 -0.33 -9.73
N ASP A 13 -3.14 -1.31 -10.46
CA ASP A 13 -3.90 -2.25 -11.29
C ASP A 13 -4.62 -3.34 -10.48
N ALA A 14 -4.28 -3.53 -9.20
CA ALA A 14 -4.92 -4.54 -8.34
C ALA A 14 -6.41 -4.23 -8.08
N ASP A 15 -7.25 -5.25 -8.30
CA ASP A 15 -8.72 -5.16 -8.22
C ASP A 15 -9.24 -5.25 -6.78
N THR A 16 -8.49 -5.89 -5.88
CA THR A 16 -8.91 -6.12 -4.49
C THR A 16 -7.92 -5.55 -3.48
N TYR A 17 -8.40 -5.20 -2.28
CA TYR A 17 -7.50 -4.79 -1.19
C TYR A 17 -6.60 -5.93 -0.69
N GLU A 18 -6.98 -7.19 -0.95
CA GLU A 18 -6.12 -8.35 -0.67
C GLU A 18 -4.89 -8.41 -1.59
N GLU A 19 -5.08 -8.19 -2.89
CA GLU A 19 -3.96 -8.10 -3.83
C GLU A 19 -3.06 -6.90 -3.51
N LYS A 20 -3.65 -5.74 -3.24
CA LYS A 20 -2.91 -4.54 -2.79
C LYS A 20 -2.08 -4.83 -1.53
N TYR A 21 -2.62 -5.57 -0.56
CA TYR A 21 -1.88 -5.99 0.64
C TYR A 21 -0.67 -6.87 0.31
N ASN A 22 -0.87 -7.88 -0.55
CA ASN A 22 0.20 -8.80 -0.93
C ASN A 22 1.31 -8.07 -1.71
N LEU A 23 0.95 -7.14 -2.59
CA LEU A 23 1.89 -6.33 -3.34
C LEU A 23 2.68 -5.38 -2.42
N LEU A 24 2.02 -4.72 -1.47
CA LEU A 24 2.69 -3.89 -0.48
C LEU A 24 3.67 -4.73 0.35
N ALA A 25 3.26 -5.92 0.81
CA ALA A 25 4.12 -6.82 1.57
C ALA A 25 5.37 -7.25 0.78
N ALA A 26 5.23 -7.52 -0.52
CA ALA A 26 6.36 -7.83 -1.40
C ALA A 26 7.29 -6.62 -1.62
N ALA A 27 6.74 -5.40 -1.61
CA ALA A 27 7.51 -4.18 -1.80
C ALA A 27 8.32 -3.74 -0.56
N HIS A 28 8.15 -4.41 0.58
CA HIS A 28 8.88 -4.13 1.82
C HIS A 28 10.42 -4.24 1.64
N GLU A 29 10.89 -5.14 0.76
CA GLU A 29 12.32 -5.33 0.48
C GLU A 29 13.01 -4.10 -0.15
N PHE A 30 12.23 -3.23 -0.82
CA PHE A 30 12.72 -2.02 -1.49
C PHE A 30 11.91 -0.79 -1.09
N LEU A 31 11.45 -0.78 0.15
CA LEU A 31 10.61 0.26 0.71
C LEU A 31 11.27 1.64 0.59
N SER A 32 10.47 2.65 0.24
CA SER A 32 10.91 4.04 0.12
C SER A 32 9.78 4.99 0.55
N ASP A 33 10.12 6.19 0.99
CA ASP A 33 9.12 7.21 1.31
C ASP A 33 8.27 7.58 0.09
N HIS A 34 8.88 7.55 -1.11
CA HIS A 34 8.19 7.86 -2.36
C HIS A 34 7.14 6.80 -2.70
N LEU A 35 7.46 5.51 -2.55
CA LEU A 35 6.51 4.41 -2.69
C LEU A 35 5.33 4.60 -1.74
N ILE A 36 5.58 4.76 -0.44
CA ILE A 36 4.51 4.92 0.57
C ILE A 36 3.62 6.12 0.25
N ASN A 37 4.21 7.28 -0.06
CA ASN A 37 3.46 8.50 -0.39
C ASN A 37 2.56 8.31 -1.62
N THR A 38 3.09 7.67 -2.66
CA THR A 38 2.36 7.44 -3.91
C THR A 38 1.19 6.49 -3.69
N LEU A 39 1.41 5.39 -2.97
CA LEU A 39 0.36 4.42 -2.66
C LEU A 39 -0.71 5.02 -1.75
N ALA A 40 -0.31 5.76 -0.72
CA ALA A 40 -1.21 6.47 0.18
C ALA A 40 -2.12 7.46 -0.56
N ALA A 41 -1.54 8.27 -1.45
CA ALA A 41 -2.29 9.20 -2.29
C ALA A 41 -3.28 8.49 -3.22
N SER A 42 -2.90 7.34 -3.80
CA SER A 42 -3.80 6.54 -4.65
C SER A 42 -5.01 5.97 -3.91
N MET A 43 -4.89 5.80 -2.60
CA MET A 43 -5.93 5.25 -1.72
C MET A 43 -6.73 6.33 -0.99
N ASP A 44 -6.42 7.61 -1.20
CA ASP A 44 -6.97 8.74 -0.46
C ASP A 44 -6.79 8.60 1.07
N VAL A 45 -5.59 8.15 1.50
CA VAL A 45 -5.23 8.06 2.92
C VAL A 45 -4.05 8.95 3.26
N VAL A 46 -4.06 9.48 4.47
CA VAL A 46 -2.96 10.28 5.02
C VAL A 46 -2.16 9.39 5.96
N ILE A 47 -0.89 9.15 5.60
CA ILE A 47 0.05 8.42 6.46
C ILE A 47 0.84 9.44 7.28
N PRO A 48 0.80 9.38 8.62
CA PRO A 48 1.58 10.28 9.48
C PRO A 48 3.08 10.23 9.17
N GLU A 49 3.78 11.31 9.53
CA GLU A 49 5.24 11.31 9.52
C GLU A 49 5.79 10.31 10.54
N GLY A 50 6.92 9.70 10.23
CA GLY A 50 7.56 8.68 11.05
C GLY A 50 8.74 8.05 10.32
N ASP A 51 9.39 7.08 10.95
CA ASP A 51 10.36 6.24 10.26
C ASP A 51 9.67 5.35 9.20
N LEU A 52 10.46 4.89 8.25
CA LEU A 52 9.96 4.18 7.08
C LEU A 52 9.14 2.92 7.43
N GLU A 53 9.55 2.20 8.46
CA GLU A 53 8.89 0.98 8.92
C GLU A 53 7.53 1.28 9.55
N SER A 54 7.49 2.28 10.43
CA SER A 54 6.25 2.77 11.04
C SER A 54 5.26 3.21 9.98
N ARG A 55 5.70 3.98 8.98
CA ARG A 55 4.85 4.45 7.88
C ARG A 55 4.33 3.31 7.01
N PHE A 56 5.13 2.27 6.80
CA PHE A 56 4.73 1.07 6.07
C PHE A 56 3.65 0.30 6.82
N GLU A 57 3.82 0.08 8.13
CA GLU A 57 2.82 -0.61 8.95
C GLU A 57 1.49 0.19 9.04
N GLU A 58 1.55 1.52 9.09
CA GLU A 58 0.35 2.36 9.01
C GLU A 58 -0.40 2.18 7.68
N LEU A 59 0.30 2.24 6.55
CA LEU A 59 -0.31 2.03 5.23
C LEU A 59 -0.93 0.62 5.12
N LYS A 60 -0.22 -0.40 5.60
CA LYS A 60 -0.69 -1.78 5.67
C LYS A 60 -1.94 -1.93 6.53
N SER A 61 -1.99 -1.24 7.67
CA SER A 61 -3.16 -1.18 8.56
C SER A 61 -4.38 -0.55 7.86
N CYS A 62 -4.18 0.53 7.10
CA CYS A 62 -5.22 1.14 6.28
C CYS A 62 -5.79 0.14 5.27
N ILE A 63 -4.92 -0.57 4.53
CA ILE A 63 -5.36 -1.60 3.55
C ILE A 63 -6.17 -2.71 4.23
N LEU A 64 -5.71 -3.23 5.37
CA LEU A 64 -6.44 -4.25 6.13
C LEU A 64 -7.82 -3.76 6.58
N THR A 65 -7.92 -2.50 6.96
CA THR A 65 -9.19 -1.86 7.34
C THR A 65 -10.14 -1.82 6.15
N PHE A 66 -9.68 -1.35 4.98
CA PHE A 66 -10.50 -1.33 3.77
C PHE A 66 -10.91 -2.72 3.29
N LYS A 67 -10.01 -3.72 3.36
CA LYS A 67 -10.33 -5.12 3.05
C LYS A 67 -11.53 -5.61 3.85
N ARG A 68 -11.60 -5.31 5.15
CA ARG A 68 -12.76 -5.68 6.01
C ARG A 68 -14.07 -5.04 5.52
N PHE A 69 -14.02 -3.78 5.07
CA PHE A 69 -15.19 -3.09 4.51
C PHE A 69 -15.54 -3.50 3.08
N GLU A 70 -14.58 -4.00 2.29
CA GLU A 70 -14.83 -4.57 0.95
C GLU A 70 -15.61 -5.89 1.08
N VAL A 71 -15.20 -6.77 2.00
CA VAL A 71 -15.90 -8.03 2.30
C VAL A 71 -17.30 -7.78 2.86
N SER A 72 -17.48 -6.71 3.64
CA SER A 72 -18.78 -6.36 4.24
C SER A 72 -19.74 -5.67 3.27
N ARG A 73 -19.29 -5.32 2.05
CA ARG A 73 -20.10 -4.64 1.01
C ARG A 73 -20.55 -5.57 -0.11
N ARG A 74 -20.22 -6.87 -0.04
CA ARG A 74 -20.74 -7.91 -0.93
C ARG A 74 -21.95 -8.61 -0.33
#